data_AF-A0A7X7YRZ0-F1
#
_entry.id   AF-A0A7X7YRZ0-F1
#
_cell.length_a   1.000
_cell.length_b   1.000
_cell.length_c   1.000
_cell.angle_alpha   90.00
_cell.angle_beta   90.00
_cell.angle_gamma   90.00
#
_symmetry.space_group_name_H-M   'P 1'
#
loop_
_entity.id
_entity.type
_entity.pdbx_description
1 polymer ?
#
loop_
_entity_poly.entity_id
_entity_poly.type
_entity_poly.pdbx_seq_one_letter_code
_entity_poly.pdbx_strand_id
1 'polypeptide(L)'
;MVENNAILNRFFTYRILFDLIYGNDNSIYETVIKRYVSDPEDKDNGKIISEIYKFMSEKYRNEYFYQNTLLNKLLLEKHDVDTTTALRQLPIARSKADFVLINGKAVVYEIKTELDTLERLRMQLTDYYKAFDHVCVVTSENHYYQVLHILSNTPVGIYILAQGSTTSLIVKKEPTEYNTCLDHTTIFKLLRKREYENIVLEYYGKLPNTPQAFYYNECLRLFSNIPILEAYALTLKELKKRNKIMITKLDKVPYELKSLAYFSNFSESDWKKFNSFLSTRYGR
;
A
#
# COMPACT_ATOMS: atom_id res chain seq x y z
N MET A 1 -20.65 -27.05 0.47
CA MET A 1 -21.13 -25.66 0.29
C MET A 1 -19.93 -24.84 -0.13
N VAL A 2 -20.02 -24.05 -1.21
CA VAL A 2 -18.93 -23.13 -1.56
C VAL A 2 -18.87 -22.09 -0.43
N GLU A 3 -17.85 -22.20 0.42
CA GLU A 3 -17.67 -21.25 1.53
C GLU A 3 -17.50 -19.85 0.94
N ASN A 4 -18.41 -18.95 1.30
CA ASN A 4 -18.32 -17.57 0.90
C ASN A 4 -17.18 -16.88 1.67
N ASN A 5 -15.98 -16.94 1.09
CA ASN A 5 -14.75 -16.37 1.63
C ASN A 5 -14.71 -14.83 1.59
N ALA A 6 -15.75 -14.16 1.06
CA ALA A 6 -15.81 -12.70 0.98
C ALA A 6 -15.71 -12.00 2.35
N ILE A 7 -16.03 -12.69 3.46
CA ILE A 7 -15.85 -12.14 4.81
C ILE A 7 -14.37 -11.80 5.11
N LEU A 8 -13.42 -12.53 4.52
CA LEU A 8 -11.98 -12.31 4.68
C LEU A 8 -11.52 -10.98 4.06
N ASN A 9 -12.27 -10.40 3.12
CA ASN A 9 -12.02 -9.05 2.61
C ASN A 9 -12.20 -7.96 3.68
N ARG A 10 -12.90 -8.26 4.78
CA ARG A 10 -13.19 -7.32 5.86
C ARG A 10 -12.35 -7.56 7.11
N PHE A 11 -11.73 -8.75 7.23
CA PHE A 11 -11.01 -9.17 8.43
C PHE A 11 -9.71 -8.38 8.64
N PHE A 12 -8.84 -8.34 7.64
CA PHE A 12 -7.57 -7.62 7.71
C PHE A 12 -7.73 -6.12 7.35
N THR A 13 -8.50 -5.41 8.16
CA THR A 13 -8.69 -3.95 8.01
C THR A 13 -8.30 -3.22 9.29
N TYR A 14 -7.94 -1.94 9.16
CA TYR A 14 -7.56 -1.11 10.30
C TYR A 14 -8.68 -1.06 11.35
N ARG A 15 -9.95 -0.96 10.92
CA ARG A 15 -11.10 -0.92 11.82
C ARG A 15 -11.15 -2.16 12.72
N ILE A 16 -11.06 -3.35 12.12
CA ILE A 16 -11.09 -4.60 12.89
C ILE A 16 -9.89 -4.68 13.83
N LEU A 17 -8.68 -4.40 13.34
CA LEU A 17 -7.50 -4.42 14.20
C LEU A 17 -7.63 -3.43 15.36
N PHE A 18 -8.15 -2.24 15.11
CA PHE A 18 -8.34 -1.21 16.13
C PHE A 18 -9.39 -1.62 17.16
N ASP A 19 -10.53 -2.18 16.73
CA ASP A 19 -11.54 -2.72 17.65
C ASP A 19 -10.91 -3.78 18.58
N LEU A 20 -10.12 -4.69 18.01
CA LEU A 20 -9.49 -5.80 18.75
C LEU A 20 -8.44 -5.34 19.76
N ILE A 21 -7.54 -4.42 19.41
CA ILE A 21 -6.51 -3.94 20.36
C ILE A 21 -7.11 -3.08 21.48
N TYR A 22 -8.33 -2.56 21.32
CA TYR A 22 -9.05 -1.83 22.36
C TYR A 22 -10.03 -2.72 23.16
N GLY A 23 -10.10 -4.02 22.85
CA GLY A 23 -10.98 -4.96 23.55
C GLY A 23 -12.46 -4.79 23.22
N ASN A 24 -12.79 -4.19 22.07
CA ASN A 24 -14.16 -4.08 21.61
C ASN A 24 -14.61 -5.39 20.95
N ASP A 25 -15.83 -5.83 21.27
CA ASP A 25 -16.44 -6.97 20.59
C ASP A 25 -16.54 -6.74 19.09
N ASN A 26 -16.20 -7.77 18.31
CA ASN A 26 -16.20 -7.67 16.85
C ASN A 26 -16.77 -8.93 16.21
N SER A 27 -18.00 -8.82 15.70
CA SER A 27 -18.72 -9.94 15.09
C SER A 27 -18.02 -10.53 13.85
N ILE A 28 -17.23 -9.75 13.11
CA ILE A 28 -16.45 -10.26 11.98
C ILE A 28 -15.32 -11.14 12.49
N TYR A 29 -14.61 -10.70 13.53
CA TYR A 29 -13.54 -11.48 14.15
C TYR A 29 -14.06 -12.83 14.63
N GLU A 30 -15.14 -12.83 15.43
CA GLU A 30 -15.76 -14.06 15.93
C GLU A 30 -16.24 -14.99 14.82
N THR A 31 -16.88 -14.43 13.78
CA THR A 31 -17.40 -15.22 12.66
C THR A 31 -16.26 -15.85 11.85
N VAL A 32 -15.16 -15.14 11.64
CA VAL A 32 -13.99 -15.67 10.92
C VAL A 32 -13.33 -16.77 11.74
N ILE A 33 -13.14 -16.59 13.04
CA ILE A 33 -12.56 -17.64 13.90
C ILE A 33 -13.39 -18.92 13.84
N LYS A 34 -14.71 -18.81 14.04
CA LYS A 34 -15.63 -19.95 13.99
C LYS A 34 -15.59 -20.72 12.67
N ARG A 35 -15.21 -20.07 11.57
CA ARG A 35 -15.19 -20.67 10.22
C ARG A 35 -13.84 -21.24 9.84
N TYR A 36 -12.75 -20.57 10.21
CA TYR A 36 -11.43 -20.82 9.63
C TYR A 36 -10.41 -21.34 10.64
N VAL A 37 -10.75 -21.43 11.92
CA VAL A 37 -9.84 -21.86 12.99
C VAL A 37 -10.47 -23.01 13.77
N SER A 38 -9.78 -24.14 13.80
CA SER A 38 -10.14 -25.29 14.65
C SER A 38 -9.63 -25.07 16.07
N ASP A 39 -10.40 -25.45 17.09
CA ASP A 39 -10.02 -25.42 18.51
C ASP A 39 -9.36 -24.09 18.96
N PRO A 40 -10.08 -22.96 18.89
CA PRO A 40 -9.51 -21.64 19.14
C PRO A 40 -9.23 -21.35 20.62
N GLU A 41 -9.86 -22.04 21.58
CA GLU A 41 -9.82 -21.71 23.02
C GLU A 41 -8.41 -21.79 23.65
N ASP A 42 -7.54 -22.62 23.10
CA ASP A 42 -6.16 -22.79 23.60
C ASP A 42 -5.13 -21.92 22.86
N LYS A 43 -5.57 -21.11 21.89
CA LYS A 43 -4.69 -20.30 21.04
C LYS A 43 -4.66 -18.84 21.49
N ASP A 44 -3.50 -18.23 21.40
CA ASP A 44 -3.40 -16.78 21.44
C ASP A 44 -3.88 -16.15 20.12
N ASN A 45 -4.26 -14.87 20.17
CA ASN A 45 -4.78 -14.18 18.99
C ASN A 45 -3.75 -14.12 17.85
N GLY A 46 -2.45 -14.11 18.15
CA GLY A 46 -1.39 -14.18 17.15
C GLY A 46 -1.45 -15.49 16.34
N LYS A 47 -1.61 -16.63 17.01
CA LYS A 47 -1.72 -17.95 16.40
C LYS A 47 -2.98 -18.08 15.56
N ILE A 48 -4.11 -17.57 16.07
CA ILE A 48 -5.39 -17.50 15.35
C ILE A 48 -5.24 -16.74 14.04
N ILE A 49 -4.65 -15.54 14.09
CA ILE A 49 -4.42 -14.71 12.90
C ILE A 49 -3.51 -15.42 11.89
N SER A 50 -2.47 -16.11 12.37
CA SER A 50 -1.57 -16.89 11.52
C SER A 50 -2.29 -18.02 10.77
N GLU A 51 -3.19 -18.75 11.43
CA GLU A 51 -3.97 -19.80 10.78
C GLU A 51 -4.94 -19.26 9.72
N ILE A 52 -5.62 -18.14 10.03
CA ILE A 52 -6.51 -17.46 9.07
C ILE A 52 -5.72 -16.99 7.84
N TYR A 53 -4.54 -16.40 8.05
CA TYR A 53 -3.71 -15.93 6.95
C TYR A 53 -3.13 -17.08 6.12
N LYS A 54 -2.79 -18.21 6.75
CA LYS A 54 -2.39 -19.44 6.05
C LYS A 54 -3.52 -19.97 5.16
N PHE A 55 -4.75 -19.98 5.66
CA PHE A 55 -5.90 -20.32 4.81
C PHE A 55 -6.00 -19.37 3.61
N MET A 56 -5.85 -18.06 3.83
CA MET A 56 -5.87 -17.06 2.75
C MET A 56 -4.76 -17.29 1.72
N SER A 57 -3.55 -17.62 2.14
CA SER A 57 -2.42 -17.86 1.22
C SER A 57 -2.66 -19.03 0.26
N GLU A 58 -3.40 -20.05 0.73
CA GLU A 58 -3.67 -21.27 -0.02
C GLU A 58 -4.96 -21.21 -0.83
N LYS A 59 -5.99 -20.53 -0.33
CA LYS A 59 -7.37 -20.64 -0.86
C LYS A 59 -8.03 -19.32 -1.27
N TYR A 60 -7.57 -18.17 -0.77
CA TYR A 60 -8.26 -16.89 -1.00
C TYR A 60 -7.33 -15.67 -0.84
N ARG A 61 -6.48 -15.43 -1.85
CA ARG A 61 -5.52 -14.32 -1.84
C ARG A 61 -6.17 -13.04 -2.36
N ASN A 62 -6.76 -12.29 -1.45
CA ASN A 62 -7.37 -11.00 -1.75
C ASN A 62 -6.34 -9.84 -1.80
N GLU A 63 -6.82 -8.62 -2.05
CA GLU A 63 -5.99 -7.41 -2.13
C GLU A 63 -5.07 -7.23 -0.91
N TYR A 64 -5.59 -7.50 0.31
CA TYR A 64 -4.78 -7.41 1.52
C TYR A 64 -3.59 -8.37 1.49
N PHE A 65 -3.82 -9.62 1.08
CA PHE A 65 -2.74 -10.62 0.99
C PHE A 65 -1.62 -10.15 0.06
N TYR A 66 -1.98 -9.62 -1.10
CA TYR A 66 -1.02 -9.07 -2.07
C TYR A 66 -0.28 -7.85 -1.51
N GLN A 67 -1.00 -6.89 -0.93
CA GLN A 67 -0.39 -5.70 -0.32
C GLN A 67 0.58 -6.07 0.82
N ASN A 68 0.16 -6.98 1.71
CA ASN A 68 0.98 -7.42 2.81
C ASN A 68 2.23 -8.16 2.33
N THR A 69 2.09 -8.99 1.30
CA THR A 69 3.25 -9.68 0.72
C THR A 69 4.19 -8.71 0.01
N LEU A 70 3.67 -7.75 -0.77
CA LEU A 70 4.50 -6.73 -1.42
C LEU A 70 5.26 -5.88 -0.41
N LEU A 71 4.61 -5.44 0.66
CA LEU A 71 5.29 -4.72 1.74
C LEU A 71 6.43 -5.56 2.32
N ASN A 72 6.16 -6.81 2.70
CA ASN A 72 7.20 -7.68 3.26
C ASN A 72 8.37 -7.91 2.28
N LYS A 73 8.06 -8.27 1.03
CA LYS A 73 9.06 -8.63 0.01
C LYS A 73 9.86 -7.45 -0.52
N LEU A 74 9.24 -6.28 -0.64
CA LEU A 74 9.91 -5.12 -1.22
C LEU A 74 10.51 -4.24 -0.13
N LEU A 75 9.75 -3.90 0.92
CA LEU A 75 10.25 -2.98 1.95
C LEU A 75 11.21 -3.67 2.92
N LEU A 76 10.85 -4.85 3.44
CA LEU A 76 11.55 -5.43 4.60
C LEU A 76 12.66 -6.41 4.21
N GLU A 77 12.55 -7.08 3.07
CA GLU A 77 13.58 -8.04 2.61
C GLU A 77 14.67 -7.39 1.74
N LYS A 78 14.34 -6.35 0.97
CA LYS A 78 15.22 -5.85 -0.11
C LYS A 78 15.82 -4.47 0.12
N HIS A 79 15.29 -3.71 1.06
CA HIS A 79 15.66 -2.31 1.21
C HIS A 79 15.97 -1.95 2.65
N ASP A 80 16.80 -0.92 2.80
CA ASP A 80 16.94 -0.24 4.06
C ASP A 80 15.64 0.54 4.32
N VAL A 81 14.90 0.08 5.33
CA VAL A 81 13.60 0.60 5.73
C VAL A 81 13.72 2.05 6.22
N ASP A 82 14.89 2.49 6.69
CA ASP A 82 15.11 3.89 7.08
C ASP A 82 15.16 4.84 5.88
N THR A 83 15.47 4.30 4.69
CA THR A 83 15.56 5.06 3.44
C THR A 83 14.41 4.79 2.48
N THR A 84 13.45 3.94 2.86
CA THR A 84 12.34 3.51 2.00
C THR A 84 10.99 3.83 2.60
N THR A 85 10.10 4.40 1.79
CA THR A 85 8.73 4.71 2.20
C THR A 85 7.74 3.94 1.33
N ALA A 86 6.82 3.22 1.96
CA ALA A 86 5.65 2.68 1.28
C ALA A 86 4.44 3.59 1.53
N LEU A 87 3.66 3.81 0.47
CA LEU A 87 2.37 4.49 0.50
C LEU A 87 1.34 3.54 -0.10
N ARG A 88 0.09 3.70 0.31
CA ARG A 88 -1.02 2.89 -0.19
C ARG A 88 -2.19 3.80 -0.50
N GLN A 89 -3.01 3.38 -1.47
CA GLN A 89 -4.31 3.99 -1.72
C GLN A 89 -4.23 5.48 -2.09
N LEU A 90 -3.21 5.86 -2.86
CA LEU A 90 -2.99 7.25 -3.31
C LEU A 90 -3.92 7.59 -4.48
N PRO A 91 -4.78 8.62 -4.36
CA PRO A 91 -5.60 9.07 -5.48
C PRO A 91 -4.74 9.70 -6.57
N ILE A 92 -4.90 9.28 -7.81
CA ILE A 92 -4.18 9.80 -8.98
C ILE A 92 -5.16 9.97 -10.14
N ALA A 93 -5.40 11.22 -10.54
CA ALA A 93 -6.42 11.56 -11.54
C ALA A 93 -7.78 10.91 -11.22
N ARG A 94 -8.24 9.92 -12.00
CA ARG A 94 -9.52 9.22 -11.79
C ARG A 94 -9.34 7.84 -11.15
N SER A 95 -8.10 7.49 -10.84
CA SER A 95 -7.68 6.18 -10.35
C SER A 95 -7.09 6.30 -8.95
N LYS A 96 -6.72 5.17 -8.37
CA LYS A 96 -6.17 5.10 -7.02
C LYS A 96 -5.08 4.04 -6.98
N ALA A 97 -3.83 4.47 -6.86
CA ALA A 97 -2.69 3.57 -6.82
C ALA A 97 -2.74 2.71 -5.55
N ASP A 98 -2.73 1.39 -5.73
CA ASP A 98 -2.82 0.44 -4.63
C ASP A 98 -1.61 0.55 -3.72
N PHE A 99 -0.40 0.52 -4.28
CA PHE A 99 0.83 0.55 -3.50
C PHE A 99 1.90 1.37 -4.23
N VAL A 100 2.64 2.19 -3.51
CA VAL A 100 3.75 2.98 -4.05
C VAL A 100 4.95 2.81 -3.12
N LEU A 101 6.10 2.49 -3.70
CA LEU A 101 7.35 2.36 -2.96
C LEU A 101 8.32 3.45 -3.41
N ILE A 102 8.88 4.18 -2.45
CA ILE A 102 9.82 5.29 -2.70
C ILE A 102 11.16 4.95 -2.05
N ASN A 103 12.15 4.61 -2.87
CA ASN A 103 13.55 4.43 -2.46
C ASN A 103 14.49 4.81 -3.60
N GLY A 104 15.03 6.04 -3.58
CA GLY A 104 15.79 6.61 -4.69
C GLY A 104 14.92 6.98 -5.90
N LYS A 105 13.97 6.13 -6.26
CA LYS A 105 12.89 6.35 -7.21
C LYS A 105 11.54 5.95 -6.63
N ALA A 106 10.44 6.41 -7.22
CA ALA A 106 9.09 6.01 -6.85
C ALA A 106 8.51 5.03 -7.86
N VAL A 107 8.05 3.88 -7.39
CA VAL A 107 7.45 2.84 -8.22
C VAL A 107 6.02 2.58 -7.75
N VAL A 108 5.06 2.73 -8.65
CA VAL A 108 3.66 2.39 -8.43
C VAL A 108 3.44 0.90 -8.74
N TYR A 109 2.73 0.19 -7.87
CA TYR A 109 2.32 -1.20 -8.06
C TYR A 109 0.79 -1.26 -8.04
N GLU A 110 0.21 -1.52 -9.21
CA GLU A 110 -1.20 -1.89 -9.36
C GLU A 110 -1.36 -3.39 -9.07
N ILE A 111 -2.29 -3.75 -8.21
CA ILE A 111 -2.53 -5.14 -7.81
C ILE A 111 -3.73 -5.67 -8.60
N LYS A 112 -3.53 -6.80 -9.29
CA LYS A 112 -4.59 -7.56 -9.96
C LYS A 112 -4.57 -9.00 -9.46
N THR A 113 -5.32 -9.25 -8.40
CA THR A 113 -5.48 -10.58 -7.81
C THR A 113 -6.21 -11.52 -8.76
N GLU A 114 -6.21 -12.82 -8.46
CA GLU A 114 -7.05 -13.79 -9.15
C GLU A 114 -8.57 -13.53 -9.05
N LEU A 115 -9.00 -12.65 -8.15
CA LEU A 115 -10.42 -12.30 -7.94
C LEU A 115 -10.86 -11.09 -8.78
N ASP A 116 -9.91 -10.37 -9.38
CA ASP A 116 -10.16 -9.09 -10.05
C ASP A 116 -10.43 -9.25 -11.55
N THR A 117 -11.14 -8.27 -12.13
CA THR A 117 -11.18 -8.10 -13.59
C THR A 117 -10.04 -7.17 -14.06
N LEU A 118 -9.67 -7.30 -15.32
CA LEU A 118 -8.63 -6.47 -15.95
C LEU A 118 -9.19 -5.25 -16.69
N GLU A 119 -10.50 -5.02 -16.66
CA GLU A 119 -11.20 -4.01 -17.48
C GLU A 119 -10.70 -2.58 -17.25
N ARG A 120 -10.35 -2.25 -16.00
CA ARG A 120 -9.90 -0.90 -15.62
C ARG A 120 -8.40 -0.70 -15.77
N LEU A 121 -7.64 -1.77 -16.03
CA LEU A 121 -6.18 -1.78 -15.94
C LEU A 121 -5.54 -0.70 -16.83
N ARG A 122 -5.95 -0.58 -18.10
CA ARG A 122 -5.37 0.42 -19.01
C ARG A 122 -5.57 1.85 -18.51
N MET A 123 -6.77 2.17 -18.06
CA MET A 123 -7.11 3.51 -17.56
C MET A 123 -6.33 3.86 -16.30
N GLN A 124 -6.19 2.90 -15.38
CA GLN A 124 -5.39 3.05 -14.16
C GLN A 124 -3.93 3.34 -14.48
N LEU A 125 -3.31 2.55 -15.35
CA LEU A 125 -1.91 2.73 -15.74
C LEU A 125 -1.67 4.09 -16.40
N THR A 126 -2.56 4.52 -17.31
CA THR A 126 -2.48 5.85 -17.92
C THR A 126 -2.61 6.98 -16.89
N ASP A 127 -3.48 6.83 -15.90
CA ASP A 127 -3.61 7.81 -14.83
C ASP A 127 -2.36 7.85 -13.93
N TYR A 128 -1.74 6.71 -13.62
CA TYR A 128 -0.54 6.66 -12.77
C TYR A 128 0.67 7.35 -13.40
N TYR A 129 0.85 7.21 -14.71
CA TYR A 129 1.92 7.90 -15.43
C TYR A 129 1.78 9.43 -15.47
N LYS A 130 0.64 9.99 -15.02
CA LYS A 130 0.50 11.44 -14.83
C LYS A 130 1.19 11.95 -13.58
N ALA A 131 1.57 11.07 -12.65
CA ALA A 131 2.15 11.48 -11.38
C ALA A 131 3.40 10.70 -10.98
N PHE A 132 3.70 9.57 -11.63
CA PHE A 132 4.87 8.75 -11.38
C PHE A 132 5.47 8.27 -12.71
N ASP A 133 6.78 8.10 -12.73
CA ASP A 133 7.55 7.70 -13.92
C ASP A 133 7.80 6.19 -14.01
N HIS A 134 7.56 5.43 -12.94
CA HIS A 134 7.66 3.98 -12.93
C HIS A 134 6.36 3.36 -12.42
N VAL A 135 5.80 2.46 -13.23
CA VAL A 135 4.54 1.76 -12.93
C VAL A 135 4.71 0.28 -13.21
N CYS A 136 4.16 -0.54 -12.31
CA CYS A 136 4.18 -1.98 -12.32
C CYS A 136 2.77 -2.53 -12.15
N VAL A 137 2.55 -3.72 -12.69
CA VAL A 137 1.41 -4.57 -12.35
C VAL A 137 1.91 -5.78 -11.59
N VAL A 138 1.31 -6.05 -10.44
CA VAL A 138 1.50 -7.28 -9.66
C VAL A 138 0.26 -8.12 -9.85
N THR A 139 0.42 -9.34 -10.36
CA THR A 139 -0.72 -10.19 -10.71
C THR A 139 -0.51 -11.66 -10.35
N SER A 140 -1.57 -12.44 -10.46
CA SER A 140 -1.54 -13.89 -10.28
C SER A 140 -0.96 -14.59 -11.51
N GLU A 141 -0.55 -15.85 -11.35
CA GLU A 141 -0.14 -16.70 -12.47
C GLU A 141 -1.24 -16.84 -13.52
N ASN A 142 -2.51 -16.92 -13.09
CA ASN A 142 -3.67 -17.07 -13.95
C ASN A 142 -3.91 -15.86 -14.86
N HIS A 143 -3.62 -14.65 -14.37
CA HIS A 143 -3.80 -13.41 -15.13
C HIS A 143 -2.57 -13.01 -15.95
N TYR A 144 -1.42 -13.67 -15.75
CA TYR A 144 -0.15 -13.24 -16.33
C TYR A 144 -0.19 -13.06 -17.86
N TYR A 145 -0.68 -14.07 -18.61
CA TYR A 145 -0.68 -13.98 -20.07
C TYR A 145 -1.60 -12.87 -20.60
N GLN A 146 -2.74 -12.63 -19.96
CA GLN A 146 -3.64 -11.54 -20.32
C GLN A 146 -3.01 -10.18 -20.03
N VAL A 147 -2.39 -10.02 -18.86
CA VAL A 147 -1.64 -8.81 -18.48
C VAL A 147 -0.48 -8.57 -19.44
N LEU A 148 0.29 -9.61 -19.78
CA LEU A 148 1.40 -9.52 -20.74
C LEU A 148 0.91 -9.06 -22.12
N HIS A 149 -0.21 -9.60 -22.60
CA HIS A 149 -0.81 -9.19 -23.86
C HIS A 149 -1.28 -7.72 -23.84
N ILE A 150 -1.91 -7.28 -22.74
CA ILE A 150 -2.34 -5.89 -22.57
C ILE A 150 -1.15 -4.91 -22.60
N LEU A 151 0.02 -5.34 -22.10
CA LEU A 151 1.18 -4.50 -21.79
C LEU A 151 2.43 -4.75 -22.66
N SER A 152 2.30 -5.51 -23.76
CA SER A 152 3.44 -5.96 -24.57
C SER A 152 4.36 -4.83 -25.03
N ASN A 153 3.79 -3.66 -25.34
CA ASN A 153 4.50 -2.50 -25.90
C ASN A 153 4.49 -1.28 -24.96
N THR A 154 4.48 -1.50 -23.65
CA THR A 154 4.46 -0.41 -22.66
C THR A 154 5.74 -0.43 -21.81
N PRO A 155 6.10 0.66 -21.11
CA PRO A 155 7.19 0.68 -20.14
C PRO A 155 6.83 0.00 -18.79
N VAL A 156 5.62 -0.56 -18.68
CA VAL A 156 5.08 -1.08 -17.42
C VAL A 156 5.77 -2.39 -17.04
N GLY A 157 6.22 -2.47 -15.78
CA GLY A 157 6.76 -3.68 -15.18
C GLY A 157 5.69 -4.72 -14.86
N ILE A 158 6.05 -5.99 -14.85
CA ILE A 158 5.14 -7.11 -14.57
C ILE A 158 5.79 -8.02 -13.54
N TYR A 159 5.08 -8.20 -12.42
CA TYR A 159 5.45 -9.10 -11.34
C TYR A 159 4.33 -10.13 -11.16
N ILE A 160 4.73 -11.37 -10.88
CA ILE A 160 3.81 -12.44 -10.52
C ILE A 160 3.97 -12.73 -9.04
N LEU A 161 2.85 -12.78 -8.32
CA LEU A 161 2.79 -13.36 -6.99
C LEU A 161 2.49 -14.87 -7.11
N ALA A 162 3.55 -15.68 -7.13
CA ALA A 162 3.42 -17.11 -7.38
C ALA A 162 2.81 -17.85 -6.18
N GLN A 163 2.04 -18.89 -6.46
CA GLN A 163 1.47 -19.77 -5.45
C GLN A 163 2.45 -20.93 -5.18
N GLY A 164 2.80 -21.16 -3.91
CA GLY A 164 3.72 -22.23 -3.53
C GLY A 164 3.90 -22.36 -2.02
N SER A 165 4.79 -23.26 -1.58
CA SER A 165 5.12 -23.44 -0.15
C SER A 165 5.68 -22.18 0.51
N THR A 166 6.26 -21.28 -0.29
CA THR A 166 6.63 -19.92 0.10
C THR A 166 6.14 -18.94 -0.96
N THR A 167 5.50 -17.85 -0.53
CA THR A 167 5.03 -16.81 -1.44
C THR A 167 6.23 -16.06 -2.02
N SER A 168 6.47 -16.21 -3.33
CA SER A 168 7.56 -15.55 -4.04
C SER A 168 7.03 -14.49 -5.01
N LEU A 169 7.68 -13.32 -5.01
CA LEU A 169 7.44 -12.27 -5.99
C LEU A 169 8.41 -12.46 -7.17
N ILE A 170 7.90 -12.95 -8.29
CA ILE A 170 8.70 -13.25 -9.49
C ILE A 170 8.64 -12.04 -10.43
N VAL A 171 9.80 -11.51 -10.80
CA VAL A 171 9.89 -10.47 -11.82
C VAL A 171 9.80 -11.11 -13.20
N LYS A 172 8.84 -10.67 -14.03
CA LYS A 172 8.73 -11.07 -15.45
C LYS A 172 9.18 -9.97 -16.39
N LYS A 173 9.04 -8.72 -15.97
CA LYS A 173 9.49 -7.52 -16.70
C LYS A 173 9.73 -6.41 -15.69
N GLU A 174 10.92 -5.81 -15.70
CA GLU A 174 11.18 -4.63 -14.87
C GLU A 174 10.52 -3.39 -15.48
N PRO A 175 10.01 -2.44 -14.67
CA PRO A 175 9.51 -1.18 -15.18
C PRO A 175 10.67 -0.32 -15.69
N THR A 176 10.43 0.43 -16.76
CA THR A 176 11.37 1.45 -17.24
C THR A 176 10.82 2.84 -16.97
N GLU A 177 11.71 3.81 -16.78
CA GLU A 177 11.32 5.21 -16.61
C GLU A 177 10.51 5.70 -17.82
N TYR A 178 9.39 6.37 -17.53
CA TYR A 178 8.54 7.00 -18.53
C TYR A 178 7.88 8.24 -17.95
N ASN A 179 8.49 9.40 -18.23
CA ASN A 179 8.15 10.68 -17.63
C ASN A 179 7.38 11.63 -18.58
N THR A 180 7.08 11.21 -19.82
CA THR A 180 6.45 12.07 -20.83
C THR A 180 4.99 12.41 -20.52
N CYS A 181 4.34 11.64 -19.66
CA CYS A 181 2.95 11.85 -19.28
C CYS A 181 2.77 12.62 -17.97
N LEU A 182 3.86 12.96 -17.26
CA LEU A 182 3.79 13.70 -16.01
C LEU A 182 3.01 15.00 -16.20
N ASP A 183 2.18 15.33 -15.20
CA ASP A 183 1.32 16.50 -15.20
C ASP A 183 1.42 17.21 -13.86
N HIS A 184 1.81 18.50 -13.88
CA HIS A 184 1.98 19.30 -12.66
C HIS A 184 0.75 19.29 -11.76
N THR A 185 -0.45 19.38 -12.35
CA THR A 185 -1.69 19.43 -11.56
C THR A 185 -1.93 18.11 -10.83
N THR A 186 -1.69 16.97 -11.51
CA THR A 186 -1.86 15.64 -10.93
C THR A 186 -0.81 15.38 -9.85
N ILE A 187 0.46 15.73 -10.09
CA ILE A 187 1.54 15.63 -9.09
C ILE A 187 1.21 16.50 -7.88
N PHE A 188 0.81 17.76 -8.08
CA PHE A 188 0.49 18.69 -7.00
C PHE A 188 -0.64 18.17 -6.11
N LYS A 189 -1.65 17.51 -6.70
CA LYS A 189 -2.77 16.92 -5.96
C LYS A 189 -2.38 15.75 -5.07
N LEU A 190 -1.19 15.16 -5.23
CA LEU A 190 -0.67 14.16 -4.29
C LEU A 190 -0.27 14.79 -2.95
N LEU A 191 0.09 16.08 -2.96
CA LEU A 191 0.68 16.79 -1.84
C LEU A 191 -0.40 17.29 -0.87
N ARG A 192 -0.11 17.15 0.43
CA ARG A 192 -0.84 17.82 1.50
C ARG A 192 -0.39 19.28 1.59
N LYS A 193 -1.22 20.13 2.23
CA LYS A 193 -0.94 21.58 2.37
C LYS A 193 0.50 21.90 2.75
N ARG A 194 0.97 21.32 3.86
CA ARG A 194 2.34 21.54 4.35
C ARG A 194 3.41 21.09 3.35
N GLU A 195 3.14 20.04 2.57
CA GLU A 195 4.13 19.46 1.65
C GLU A 195 4.30 20.37 0.42
N TYR A 196 3.22 20.85 -0.20
CA TYR A 196 3.37 21.81 -1.30
C TYR A 196 3.90 23.17 -0.83
N GLU A 197 3.58 23.59 0.41
CA GLU A 197 4.15 24.79 1.02
C GLU A 197 5.66 24.66 1.18
N ASN A 198 6.14 23.52 1.67
CA ASN A 198 7.57 23.23 1.78
C ASN A 198 8.26 23.32 0.42
N ILE A 199 7.68 22.75 -0.63
CA ILE A 199 8.26 22.78 -1.98
C ILE A 199 8.33 24.21 -2.52
N VAL A 200 7.24 24.97 -2.42
CA VAL A 200 7.20 26.37 -2.88
C VAL A 200 8.21 27.22 -2.10
N LEU A 201 8.29 27.04 -0.78
CA LEU A 201 9.25 27.76 0.06
C LEU A 201 10.70 27.36 -0.25
N GLU A 202 10.99 26.06 -0.44
CA GLU A 202 12.33 25.56 -0.79
C GLU A 202 12.80 26.11 -2.13
N TYR A 203 11.90 26.16 -3.13
CA TYR A 203 12.26 26.58 -4.49
C TYR A 203 12.30 28.11 -4.67
N TYR A 204 11.33 28.84 -4.11
CA TYR A 204 11.21 30.30 -4.31
C TYR A 204 11.69 31.15 -3.12
N GLY A 205 12.02 30.53 -1.99
CA GLY A 205 12.42 31.22 -0.76
C GLY A 205 11.28 31.92 -0.02
N LYS A 206 10.04 31.86 -0.53
CA LYS A 206 8.86 32.46 0.10
C LYS A 206 7.57 31.75 -0.31
N LEU A 207 6.57 31.84 0.56
CA LEU A 207 5.19 31.46 0.26
C LEU A 207 4.45 32.64 -0.42
N PRO A 208 3.39 32.37 -1.20
CA PRO A 208 2.62 33.44 -1.82
C PRO A 208 1.95 34.32 -0.77
N ASN A 209 2.04 35.64 -0.97
CA ASN A 209 1.31 36.63 -0.19
C ASN A 209 -0.02 36.93 -0.88
N THR A 210 -1.05 36.12 -0.59
CA THR A 210 -2.37 36.21 -1.23
C THR A 210 -3.47 35.86 -0.22
N PRO A 211 -4.71 36.35 -0.38
CA PRO A 211 -5.82 35.96 0.49
C PRO A 211 -6.04 34.45 0.52
N GLN A 212 -6.53 33.94 1.66
CA GLN A 212 -6.70 32.50 1.89
C GLN A 212 -7.58 31.80 0.84
N ALA A 213 -8.54 32.51 0.25
CA ALA A 213 -9.42 31.99 -0.80
C ALA A 213 -8.69 31.65 -2.11
N PHE A 214 -7.57 32.30 -2.40
CA PHE A 214 -6.77 32.10 -3.62
C PHE A 214 -5.50 31.29 -3.38
N TYR A 215 -5.16 31.02 -2.11
CA TYR A 215 -3.89 30.46 -1.69
C TYR A 215 -3.54 29.13 -2.37
N TYR A 216 -4.50 28.20 -2.45
CA TYR A 216 -4.29 26.90 -3.09
C TYR A 216 -3.94 27.05 -4.58
N ASN A 217 -4.72 27.87 -5.30
CA ASN A 217 -4.51 28.10 -6.73
C ASN A 217 -3.20 28.82 -7.00
N GLU A 218 -2.80 29.74 -6.13
CA GLU A 218 -1.52 30.44 -6.27
C GLU A 218 -0.33 29.52 -5.99
N CYS A 219 -0.41 28.65 -4.98
CA CYS A 219 0.60 27.60 -4.77
C CYS A 219 0.68 26.64 -5.95
N LEU A 220 -0.46 26.21 -6.51
CA LEU A 220 -0.49 25.39 -7.72
C LEU A 220 0.15 26.11 -8.90
N ARG A 221 -0.16 27.40 -9.10
CA ARG A 221 0.45 28.22 -10.15
C ARG A 221 1.97 28.30 -10.00
N LEU A 222 2.46 28.54 -8.78
CA LEU A 222 3.90 28.57 -8.49
C LEU A 222 4.53 27.20 -8.74
N PHE A 223 3.95 26.13 -8.21
CA PHE A 223 4.44 24.76 -8.44
C PHE A 223 4.48 24.39 -9.93
N SER A 224 3.46 24.75 -10.70
CA SER A 224 3.38 24.48 -12.15
C SER A 224 4.42 25.25 -12.98
N ASN A 225 5.05 26.29 -12.42
CA ASN A 225 6.16 27.01 -13.06
C ASN A 225 7.53 26.40 -12.76
N ILE A 226 7.62 25.42 -11.86
CA ILE A 226 8.84 24.64 -11.62
C ILE A 226 9.02 23.66 -12.79
N PRO A 227 10.22 23.48 -13.36
CA PRO A 227 10.46 22.45 -14.37
C PRO A 227 9.93 21.08 -13.90
N ILE A 228 9.19 20.37 -14.75
CA ILE A 228 8.35 19.25 -14.30
C ILE A 228 9.13 18.12 -13.60
N LEU A 229 10.35 17.84 -14.05
CA LEU A 229 11.21 16.82 -13.43
C LEU A 229 11.75 17.28 -12.07
N GLU A 230 12.01 18.57 -11.89
CA GLU A 230 12.39 19.14 -10.59
C GLU A 230 11.19 19.14 -9.62
N ALA A 231 10.01 19.53 -10.11
CA ALA A 231 8.76 19.48 -9.35
C ALA A 231 8.42 18.05 -8.90
N TYR A 232 8.65 17.08 -9.78
CA TYR A 232 8.51 15.65 -9.47
C TYR A 232 9.51 15.21 -8.40
N ALA A 233 10.80 15.52 -8.54
CA ALA A 233 11.83 15.18 -7.57
C ALA A 233 11.54 15.77 -6.17
N LEU A 234 11.13 17.04 -6.11
CA LEU A 234 10.72 17.72 -4.88
C LEU A 234 9.48 17.06 -4.25
N THR A 235 8.53 16.63 -5.08
CA THR A 235 7.36 15.88 -4.62
C THR A 235 7.77 14.55 -4.00
N LEU A 236 8.67 13.79 -4.62
CA LEU A 236 9.16 12.52 -4.07
C LEU A 236 9.86 12.71 -2.72
N LYS A 237 10.63 13.82 -2.56
CA LYS A 237 11.27 14.20 -1.30
C LYS A 237 10.26 14.42 -0.18
N GLU A 238 9.13 15.09 -0.45
CA GLU A 238 8.06 15.27 0.53
C GLU A 238 7.32 13.96 0.82
N LEU A 239 6.95 13.20 -0.21
CA LEU A 239 6.24 11.93 -0.05
C LEU A 239 7.05 10.91 0.76
N LYS A 240 8.37 10.89 0.61
CA LYS A 240 9.31 10.06 1.41
C LYS A 240 9.32 10.40 2.91
N LYS A 241 8.78 11.56 3.31
CA LYS A 241 8.68 11.91 4.74
C LYS A 241 7.47 11.26 5.43
N ARG A 242 6.53 10.68 4.68
CA ARG A 242 5.32 10.03 5.21
C ARG A 242 5.63 8.66 5.83
N ASN A 243 4.72 8.16 6.67
CA ASN A 243 4.71 6.81 7.25
C ASN A 243 6.04 6.36 7.87
N LYS A 244 6.75 7.25 8.56
CA LYS A 244 7.98 6.88 9.28
C LYS A 244 7.63 6.03 10.50
N ILE A 245 7.90 4.74 10.42
CA ILE A 245 7.86 3.78 11.52
C ILE A 245 9.26 3.26 11.75
N MET A 246 9.65 3.10 13.01
CA MET A 246 10.94 2.49 13.37
C MET A 246 10.94 1.01 13.03
N ILE A 247 11.99 0.55 12.35
CA ILE A 247 12.22 -0.86 11.93
C ILE A 247 12.01 -1.82 13.09
N THR A 248 12.57 -1.49 14.25
CA THR A 248 12.52 -2.29 15.48
C THR A 248 11.10 -2.58 15.97
N LYS A 249 10.11 -1.76 15.59
CA LYS A 249 8.70 -2.02 15.87
C LYS A 249 8.11 -3.03 14.91
N LEU A 250 8.45 -2.96 13.63
CA LEU A 250 7.94 -3.86 12.59
C LEU A 250 8.49 -5.27 12.70
N ASP A 251 9.73 -5.45 13.19
CA ASP A 251 10.33 -6.78 13.37
C ASP A 251 9.56 -7.65 14.37
N LYS A 252 8.89 -7.01 15.33
CA LYS A 252 8.05 -7.69 16.34
C LYS A 252 6.63 -7.95 15.86
N VAL A 253 6.25 -7.44 14.70
CA VAL A 253 4.91 -7.65 14.12
C VAL A 253 4.90 -8.97 13.35
N PRO A 254 3.92 -9.86 13.60
CA PRO A 254 3.73 -11.07 12.79
C PRO A 254 3.62 -10.74 11.30
N TYR A 255 4.16 -11.60 10.43
CA TYR A 255 4.19 -11.39 8.98
C TYR A 255 2.83 -10.96 8.44
N GLU A 256 1.79 -11.62 8.92
CA GLU A 256 0.37 -11.52 8.58
C GLU A 256 -0.22 -10.13 8.86
N LEU A 257 0.39 -9.33 9.73
CA LEU A 257 -0.14 -8.03 10.17
C LEU A 257 0.75 -6.85 9.81
N LYS A 258 1.93 -7.09 9.23
CA LYS A 258 2.93 -6.05 8.97
C LYS A 258 2.40 -4.89 8.14
N SER A 259 1.60 -5.13 7.10
CA SER A 259 0.98 -4.04 6.33
C SER A 259 -0.04 -3.24 7.14
N LEU A 260 -0.83 -3.88 8.00
CA LEU A 260 -1.76 -3.13 8.86
C LEU A 260 -0.98 -2.26 9.85
N ALA A 261 0.00 -2.84 10.52
CA ALA A 261 0.83 -2.13 11.50
C ALA A 261 1.66 -1.01 10.83
N TYR A 262 2.15 -1.21 9.61
CA TYR A 262 2.89 -0.18 8.88
C TYR A 262 2.03 1.03 8.53
N PHE A 263 0.76 0.80 8.14
CA PHE A 263 -0.15 1.87 7.73
C PHE A 263 -1.07 2.38 8.85
N SER A 264 -0.90 1.92 10.09
CA SER A 264 -1.82 2.22 11.21
C SER A 264 -1.59 3.57 11.87
N ASN A 265 -0.38 4.15 11.76
CA ASN A 265 0.06 5.31 12.55
C ASN A 265 -0.11 5.10 14.07
N PHE A 266 0.12 3.88 14.56
CA PHE A 266 0.02 3.56 15.99
C PHE A 266 0.88 4.46 16.88
N SER A 267 0.25 4.99 17.93
CA SER A 267 0.93 5.62 19.06
C SER A 267 1.67 4.58 19.91
N GLU A 268 2.55 5.02 20.82
CA GLU A 268 3.22 4.10 21.77
C GLU A 268 2.21 3.29 22.61
N SER A 269 1.06 3.89 22.94
CA SER A 269 -0.01 3.22 23.67
C SER A 269 -0.64 2.11 22.82
N ASP A 270 -0.87 2.38 21.54
CA ASP A 270 -1.45 1.41 20.60
C ASP A 270 -0.49 0.23 20.38
N TRP A 271 0.81 0.48 20.30
CA TRP A 271 1.82 -0.59 20.21
C TRP A 271 1.82 -1.52 21.42
N LYS A 272 1.65 -0.98 22.64
CA LYS A 272 1.53 -1.80 23.87
C LYS A 272 0.28 -2.68 23.83
N LYS A 273 -0.87 -2.10 23.45
CA LYS A 273 -2.13 -2.82 23.32
C LYS A 273 -2.09 -3.89 22.23
N PHE A 274 -1.50 -3.56 21.08
CA PHE A 274 -1.28 -4.49 19.98
C PHE A 274 -0.49 -5.72 20.42
N ASN A 275 0.64 -5.52 21.10
CA ASN A 275 1.45 -6.63 21.63
C ASN A 275 0.69 -7.45 22.68
N SER A 276 -0.03 -6.79 23.58
CA SER A 276 -0.88 -7.47 24.58
C SER A 276 -1.93 -8.34 23.90
N PHE A 277 -2.68 -7.77 22.95
CA PHE A 277 -3.73 -8.45 22.20
C PHE A 277 -3.20 -9.73 21.54
N LEU A 278 -2.05 -9.67 20.85
CA LEU A 278 -1.47 -10.84 20.19
C LEU A 278 -1.15 -11.98 21.16
N SER A 279 -0.73 -11.66 22.39
CA SER A 279 -0.40 -12.64 23.43
C SER A 279 -1.59 -13.11 24.27
N THR A 280 -2.76 -12.46 24.15
CA THR A 280 -3.97 -12.84 24.89
C THR A 280 -4.57 -14.11 24.29
N ARG A 281 -4.93 -15.07 25.15
CA ARG A 281 -5.68 -16.27 24.76
C ARG A 281 -7.08 -15.88 24.29
N TYR A 282 -7.55 -16.51 23.23
CA TYR A 282 -8.89 -16.27 22.73
C TYR A 282 -9.95 -16.59 23.78
N GLY A 283 -10.98 -15.73 23.87
CA GLY A 283 -12.04 -15.82 24.86
C GLY A 283 -11.66 -15.32 26.27
N ARG A 284 -10.52 -14.63 26.43
CA ARG A 284 -10.10 -13.98 27.69
C ARG A 284 -9.76 -12.51 27.49
#